data_AF-A0A843JJC4-F1
#
_entry.id   AF-A0A843JJC4-F1
#
_cell.length_a   1.000
_cell.length_b   1.000
_cell.length_c   1.000
_cell.angle_alpha   90.00
_cell.angle_beta   90.00
_cell.angle_gamma   90.00
#
_symmetry.space_group_name_H-M   'P 1'
#
loop_
_entity.id
_entity.type
_entity.pdbx_description
1 polymer ?
#
loop_
_entity_poly.entity_id
_entity_poly.type
_entity_poly.pdbx_seq_one_letter_code
_entity_poly.pdbx_strand_id
1 'polypeptide(L)' 'LKSYVEEDLDEAFELRKCRRTFGQRALNEGHNIHNVSLVMGHSTLATTQRYYCDKEQRSASAEMREHWSKNGSPEDVPGA' A
#
# COMPACT_ATOMS: atom_id res chain seq x y z
N LEU A 1 19.77 -10.85 21.77
CA LEU A 1 18.37 -10.41 21.89
C LEU A 1 17.50 -11.00 20.78
N LYS A 2 17.76 -10.74 19.49
CA LYS A 2 17.02 -11.34 18.37
C LYS A 2 16.97 -12.87 18.42
N SER A 3 18.13 -13.52 18.48
CA SER A 3 18.27 -14.98 18.52
C SER A 3 17.53 -15.64 19.69
N TYR A 4 17.61 -15.03 20.88
CA TYR A 4 16.91 -15.51 22.07
C TYR A 4 15.38 -15.47 21.92
N VAL A 5 14.84 -14.44 21.26
CA VAL A 5 13.39 -14.32 21.04
C VAL A 5 12.92 -15.25 19.92
N GLU A 6 13.74 -15.42 18.88
CA GLU A 6 13.46 -16.38 17.79
C GLU A 6 13.43 -17.84 18.30
N GLU A 7 14.33 -18.18 19.22
CA GLU A 7 14.40 -19.50 19.85
C GLU A 7 13.21 -19.76 20.80
N ASP A 8 12.78 -18.75 21.56
CA ASP A 8 11.64 -18.85 22.48
C ASP A 8 10.28 -18.92 21.76
N LEU A 9 10.18 -18.33 20.56
CA LEU A 9 8.99 -18.36 19.71
C LEU A 9 8.97 -19.51 18.69
N ASP A 10 10.06 -20.28 18.58
CA ASP A 10 10.29 -21.27 17.52
C ASP A 10 10.03 -20.71 16.10
N GLU A 11 10.35 -19.43 15.90
CA GLU A 11 10.05 -18.72 14.65
C GLU A 11 11.21 -17.81 14.24
N ALA A 12 11.71 -18.01 13.01
CA ALA A 12 12.80 -17.20 12.49
C ALA A 12 12.29 -15.83 12.01
N PHE A 13 12.80 -14.75 12.59
CA PHE A 13 12.50 -13.39 12.16
C PHE A 13 13.25 -13.07 10.86
N GLU A 14 12.54 -13.24 9.75
CA GLU A 14 12.94 -12.74 8.45
C GLU A 14 12.54 -11.25 8.36
N LEU A 15 13.48 -10.38 8.72
CA LEU A 15 13.24 -8.93 8.79
C LEU A 15 12.83 -8.31 7.44
N ARG A 16 13.16 -8.95 6.30
CA ARG A 16 12.66 -8.51 4.98
C ARG A 16 11.18 -8.83 4.85
N LYS A 17 10.70 -9.96 5.38
CA LYS A 17 9.26 -10.27 5.47
C LYS A 17 8.54 -9.29 6.39
N CYS A 18 9.10 -8.93 7.55
CA CYS A 18 8.49 -7.92 8.43
C CYS A 18 8.34 -6.57 7.72
N ARG A 19 9.39 -6.11 7.03
CA ARG A 19 9.35 -4.87 6.23
C ARG A 19 8.30 -4.95 5.13
N ARG A 20 8.17 -6.12 4.47
CA ARG A 20 7.14 -6.39 3.45
C ARG A 20 5.72 -6.33 4.01
N THR A 21 5.47 -7.04 5.10
CA THR A 21 4.16 -7.09 5.77
C THR A 21 3.74 -5.71 6.27
N PHE A 22 4.67 -4.93 6.83
CA PHE A 22 4.42 -3.55 7.23
C PHE A 22 3.96 -2.68 6.06
N GLY A 23 4.74 -2.65 4.97
CA GLY A 23 4.41 -1.82 3.80
C GLY A 23 3.08 -2.25 3.15
N GLN A 24 2.82 -3.55 3.05
CA GLN A 24 1.57 -4.06 2.48
C GLN A 24 0.37 -3.68 3.36
N ARG A 25 0.50 -3.82 4.68
CA ARG A 25 -0.56 -3.45 5.62
C ARG A 25 -0.90 -1.96 5.52
N ALA A 26 0.10 -1.09 5.47
CA ALA A 26 -0.12 0.35 5.33
C ALA A 26 -0.84 0.70 4.01
N LEU A 27 -0.47 0.03 2.90
CA LEU A 27 -1.18 0.23 1.62
C LEU A 27 -2.62 -0.29 1.67
N ASN A 28 -2.87 -1.43 2.30
CA ASN A 28 -4.21 -1.99 2.47
C ASN A 28 -5.11 -1.10 3.33
N GLU A 29 -4.54 -0.41 4.33
CA GLU A 29 -5.22 0.59 5.15
C GLU A 29 -5.48 1.91 4.40
N GLY A 30 -5.02 2.02 3.14
CA GLY A 30 -5.27 3.17 2.28
C GLY A 30 -4.23 4.29 2.37
N HIS A 31 -3.10 4.07 3.05
CA HIS A 31 -2.05 5.08 3.14
C HIS A 31 -1.39 5.34 1.79
N ASN A 32 -0.98 6.59 1.55
CA ASN A 32 -0.31 6.98 0.32
C ASN A 32 1.04 6.25 0.18
N ILE A 33 1.25 5.61 -0.98
CA ILE A 33 2.46 4.86 -1.29
C ILE A 33 3.75 5.69 -1.17
N HIS A 34 3.70 7.00 -1.43
CA HIS A 34 4.84 7.90 -1.25
C HIS A 34 5.24 8.01 0.22
N ASN A 35 4.26 8.18 1.11
CA ASN A 35 4.48 8.26 2.56
C ASN A 35 5.03 6.94 3.12
N VAL A 36 4.44 5.82 2.68
CA VAL A 36 4.94 4.48 3.04
C VAL A 36 6.39 4.31 2.56
N SER A 37 6.70 4.73 1.33
CA SER A 37 8.07 4.68 0.78
C SER A 37 9.09 5.46 1.61
N LEU A 38 8.71 6.66 2.10
CA LEU A 38 9.57 7.51 2.94
C LEU A 38 9.86 6.86 4.30
N VAL A 39 8.83 6.34 4.97
CA VAL A 39 8.97 5.67 6.27
C VAL A 39 9.87 4.43 6.18
N MET A 40 9.84 3.75 5.03
CA MET A 40 10.66 2.56 4.77
C MET A 40 12.08 2.88 4.31
N GLY A 41 12.41 4.17 4.12
CA GLY A 41 13.74 4.62 3.70
C GLY A 41 14.09 4.26 2.26
N HIS A 42 13.10 4.07 1.38
CA HIS A 42 13.36 3.79 -0.03
C HIS A 42 13.69 5.10 -0.77
N SER A 43 14.81 5.10 -1.51
CA SER A 43 15.24 6.24 -2.32
C SER A 43 14.36 6.50 -3.55
N THR A 44 13.62 5.48 -4.01
CA THR A 44 12.73 5.56 -5.17
C THR A 44 11.43 4.81 -4.91
N LEU A 45 10.33 5.37 -5.42
CA LEU A 45 8.99 4.77 -5.39
C LEU A 45 8.93 3.44 -6.16
N ALA A 46 9.79 3.26 -7.17
CA ALA A 46 9.91 2.01 -7.92
C ALA A 46 10.28 0.80 -7.04
N THR A 47 11.05 1.02 -5.98
CA THR A 47 11.40 -0.04 -5.02
C THR A 47 10.18 -0.46 -4.19
N THR A 48 9.32 0.50 -3.84
CA THR A 48 8.05 0.24 -3.15
C THR A 48 7.01 -0.37 -4.09
N GLN A 49 6.98 -0.01 -5.37
CA GLN A 49 6.06 -0.64 -6.32
C GLN A 49 6.47 -2.07 -6.71
N ARG A 50 7.78 -2.35 -6.80
CA ARG A 50 8.30 -3.67 -7.20
C ARG A 50 8.10 -4.77 -6.14
N TYR A 51 8.01 -4.40 -4.86
CA TYR A 51 8.03 -5.36 -3.75
C TYR A 51 6.71 -5.47 -2.97
N TYR A 52 5.75 -4.58 -3.23
CA TYR A 52 4.51 -4.49 -2.46
C TYR A 52 3.36 -4.55 -3.44
N CYS A 53 2.41 -5.46 -3.18
CA CYS A 53 1.30 -5.75 -4.06
C CYS A 53 0.54 -4.46 -4.32
N ASP A 54 0.35 -4.22 -5.63
CA ASP A 54 -0.68 -3.35 -6.16
C ASP A 54 -1.96 -3.48 -5.35
N LYS A 55 -2.65 -2.34 -5.21
CA LYS A 55 -3.95 -2.26 -4.54
C LYS A 55 -4.85 -3.37 -5.08
N GLU A 56 -5.48 -4.13 -4.19
CA GLU A 56 -6.38 -5.22 -4.60
C GLU A 56 -7.39 -4.67 -5.62
N GLN A 57 -7.54 -5.36 -6.77
CA GLN A 57 -8.30 -4.85 -7.91
C GLN A 57 -9.70 -4.37 -7.52
N ARG A 58 -10.33 -5.05 -6.56
CA ARG A 58 -11.63 -4.69 -5.98
C ARG A 58 -11.61 -3.36 -5.22
N SER A 59 -10.55 -3.10 -4.45
CA SER A 59 -10.35 -1.85 -3.72
C SER A 59 -10.07 -0.68 -4.66
N ALA A 60 -9.25 -0.90 -5.69
CA ALA A 60 -8.97 0.11 -6.71
C ALA A 60 -10.23 0.50 -7.52
N SER A 61 -11.02 -0.48 -7.94
CA SER A 61 -12.26 -0.23 -8.67
C SER A 61 -13.34 0.44 -7.81
N ALA A 62 -13.42 0.13 -6.52
CA ALA A 62 -14.31 0.82 -5.58
C ALA A 62 -13.93 2.30 -5.39
N GLU A 63 -12.64 2.60 -5.18
CA GLU A 63 -12.15 3.98 -5.04
C GLU A 63 -12.39 4.80 -6.32
N MET A 64 -12.10 4.24 -7.50
CA MET A 64 -12.34 4.93 -8.77
C MET A 64 -13.83 5.20 -8.98
N ARG A 65 -14.69 4.25 -8.62
CA ARG A 65 -16.14 4.44 -8.70
C ARG A 65 -16.64 5.52 -7.73
N GLU A 66 -16.09 5.58 -6.53
CA GLU A 66 -16.39 6.64 -5.56
C GLU A 66 -15.91 8.01 -6.05
N HIS A 67 -14.71 8.09 -6.62
CA HIS A 67 -14.16 9.31 -7.19
C HIS A 67 -15.05 9.86 -8.33
N TRP A 68 -15.45 9.01 -9.28
CA TRP A 68 -16.36 9.40 -10.37
C TRP A 68 -17.76 9.76 -9.89
N SER A 69 -18.25 9.12 -8.84
CA SER A 69 -19.55 9.42 -8.23
C SER A 69 -19.56 10.78 -7.53
N LYS A 70 -18.47 11.15 -6.84
CA LYS A 70 -18.33 12.44 -6.15
C LYS A 70 -18.03 13.59 -7.09
N ASN A 71 -17.30 13.34 -8.18
CA ASN A 71 -16.89 14.35 -9.16
C ASN A 71 -17.72 14.25 -10.45
N GLY A 72 -19.05 14.22 -10.31
CA GLY A 72 -20.03 14.06 -11.41
C GLY A 72 -19.57 14.60 -12.77
N SER A 73 -19.83 13.80 -13.80
CA SER A 73 -19.39 13.95 -15.19
C SER A 73 -19.35 15.42 -15.71
N PRO A 74 -18.30 15.83 -16.46
CA PRO A 74 -18.30 17.07 -17.23
C PRO A 74 -19.39 17.15 -18.33
N GLU A 75 -20.18 16.10 -18.53
CA GLU A 75 -21.14 15.99 -19.64
C GLU A 75 -22.51 16.63 -19.37
N ASP A 76 -22.74 17.23 -18.20
CA ASP A 76 -24.00 17.95 -17.88
C ASP A 76 -23.95 19.46 -18.19
N VAL A 77 -23.23 19.90 -19.23
CA VAL A 77 -23.32 21.29 -19.73
C VAL A 77 -24.49 21.38 -20.73
N PRO A 78 -25.59 22.08 -20.43
CA PRO A 78 -26.67 22.26 -21.37
C PRO A 78 -26.27 23.30 -22.42
N GLY A 79 -26.14 22.88 -23.67
CA GLY A 79 -26.00 23.78 -24.81
C GLY A 79 -24.84 23.43 -25.74
N ALA A 80 -25.10 22.48 -26.65
CA ALA A 80 -24.48 22.44 -27.97
C ALA A 80 -25.59 22.67 -29.01
#